data_AF-A0A554VM74-F1
#
_entry.id   AF-A0A554VM74-F1
#
_cell.length_a   1.000
_cell.length_b   1.000
_cell.length_c   1.000
_cell.angle_alpha   90.00
_cell.angle_beta   90.00
_cell.angle_gamma   90.00
#
_symmetry.space_group_name_H-M   'P 1'
#
loop_
_entity.id
_entity.type
_entity.pdbx_description
1 polymer ?
#
loop_
_entity_poly.entity_id
_entity_poly.type
_entity_poly.pdbx_seq_one_letter_code
_entity_poly.pdbx_strand_id
1 'polypeptide(L)'
;MLLRKTTILFFLGLTIFSFAQCKTFENKALVKQDKQSPHPITKMGNDTIVSKLNGDKSMELQIKKIIKPGDPAFHFEYIVYNTGTKNIVKEGYFRGTNVEWNDNTSLKLIPYVGMEQKPASDNPEDALLSNTQTKITIIKLNN
;
A
#
# COMPACT_ATOMS: atom_id res chain seq x y z
N MET A 1 -48.79 -1.20 -46.11
CA MET A 1 -47.36 -1.08 -46.49
C MET A 1 -46.62 0.08 -45.81
N LEU A 2 -47.26 1.18 -45.40
CA LEU A 2 -46.60 2.27 -44.68
C LEU A 2 -46.14 1.89 -43.25
N LEU A 3 -46.95 1.13 -42.51
CA LEU A 3 -46.68 0.79 -41.10
C LEU A 3 -45.37 -0.01 -40.91
N ARG A 4 -45.00 -0.83 -41.90
CA ARG A 4 -43.78 -1.68 -41.84
C ARG A 4 -42.50 -0.86 -42.08
N LYS A 5 -42.58 0.24 -42.83
CA LYS A 5 -41.45 1.16 -43.08
C LYS A 5 -41.17 2.07 -41.88
N THR A 6 -42.21 2.48 -41.15
CA THR A 6 -42.05 3.30 -39.93
C THR A 6 -41.44 2.51 -38.77
N THR A 7 -41.76 1.22 -38.63
CA THR A 7 -41.15 0.37 -37.58
C THR A 7 -39.65 0.17 -37.82
N ILE A 8 -39.22 -0.01 -39.07
CA ILE A 8 -37.80 -0.19 -39.41
C ILE A 8 -36.98 1.09 -39.14
N LEU A 9 -37.53 2.27 -39.44
CA LEU A 9 -36.86 3.55 -39.12
C LEU A 9 -36.70 3.74 -37.60
N PHE A 10 -37.69 3.30 -36.81
CA PHE A 10 -37.65 3.43 -35.35
C PHE A 10 -36.55 2.55 -34.72
N PHE A 11 -36.40 1.31 -35.19
CA PHE A 11 -35.31 0.44 -34.75
C PHE A 11 -33.92 0.93 -35.19
N LEU A 12 -33.81 1.57 -36.36
CA LEU A 12 -32.54 2.14 -36.83
C LEU A 12 -32.12 3.39 -36.03
N GLY A 13 -33.06 4.18 -35.53
CA GLY A 13 -32.77 5.35 -34.69
C GLY A 13 -32.29 4.98 -33.28
N LEU A 14 -32.84 3.90 -32.70
CA LEU A 14 -32.51 3.46 -31.34
C LEU A 14 -31.08 2.93 -31.19
N THR A 15 -30.48 2.36 -32.24
CA THR A 15 -29.10 1.83 -32.18
C THR A 15 -28.03 2.91 -32.18
N ILE A 16 -28.33 4.12 -32.68
CA ILE A 16 -27.37 5.23 -32.77
C ILE A 16 -27.21 5.94 -31.41
N PHE A 17 -28.23 5.93 -30.55
CA PHE A 17 -28.18 6.56 -29.22
C PHE A 17 -27.40 5.75 -28.17
N SER A 18 -27.17 4.45 -28.38
CA SER A 18 -26.48 3.60 -27.39
C SER A 18 -24.94 3.71 -27.40
N PHE A 19 -24.33 4.39 -28.39
CA PHE A 19 -22.86 4.50 -28.49
C PHE A 19 -22.31 5.92 -28.25
N ALA A 20 -23.16 6.90 -27.92
CA ALA A 20 -22.76 8.30 -27.75
C ALA A 20 -22.25 8.68 -26.34
N GLN A 21 -22.05 7.72 -25.43
CA GLN A 21 -21.54 7.99 -24.07
C GLN A 21 -20.29 7.18 -23.72
N CYS A 22 -19.21 7.38 -24.48
CA CYS A 22 -17.85 7.16 -23.99
C CYS A 22 -17.07 8.48 -24.08
N LYS A 23 -17.21 9.34 -23.08
CA LYS A 23 -16.30 10.48 -22.87
C LYS A 23 -15.03 9.95 -22.20
N THR A 24 -14.01 9.61 -22.99
CA THR A 24 -12.64 9.52 -22.50
C THR A 24 -12.05 10.92 -22.53
N PHE A 25 -11.82 11.52 -21.35
CA PHE A 25 -11.17 12.81 -21.22
C PHE A 25 -9.65 12.61 -21.40
N GLU A 26 -9.15 12.76 -22.63
CA GLU A 26 -7.71 12.95 -22.87
C GLU A 26 -7.36 14.42 -22.64
N ASN A 27 -6.72 14.75 -21.51
CA ASN A 27 -6.00 16.02 -21.39
C ASN A 27 -4.59 15.85 -21.98
N LYS A 28 -4.42 16.24 -23.24
CA LYS A 28 -3.11 16.55 -23.80
C LYS A 28 -2.84 18.05 -23.65
N ALA A 29 -2.00 18.40 -22.68
CA ALA A 29 -1.24 19.63 -22.71
C ALA A 29 0.24 19.26 -22.90
N LEU A 30 0.71 19.50 -24.12
CA LEU A 30 2.08 19.35 -24.60
C LEU A 30 2.83 20.66 -24.32
N VAL A 31 4.14 20.58 -24.02
CA VAL A 31 5.22 21.60 -23.93
C VAL A 31 6.05 21.26 -22.67
N LYS A 32 7.32 20.84 -22.68
CA LYS A 32 8.45 21.02 -23.61
C LYS A 32 9.46 19.87 -23.44
N GLN A 33 10.24 19.69 -24.49
CA GLN A 33 11.27 18.69 -24.72
C GLN A 33 12.55 18.94 -23.89
N ASP A 34 13.25 17.83 -23.64
CA ASP A 34 14.72 17.69 -23.60
C ASP A 34 15.45 17.79 -22.24
N LYS A 35 15.78 16.61 -21.67
CA LYS A 35 17.16 16.18 -21.36
C LYS A 35 17.19 14.74 -20.82
N GLN A 36 17.81 13.87 -21.61
CA GLN A 36 18.68 12.75 -21.20
C GLN A 36 18.07 11.52 -20.47
N SER A 37 18.17 10.38 -21.17
CA SER A 37 18.06 8.98 -20.72
C SER A 37 18.80 8.69 -19.38
N PRO A 38 18.45 7.65 -18.59
CA PRO A 38 18.46 6.27 -19.05
C PRO A 38 17.12 5.53 -18.83
N HIS A 39 16.91 4.53 -19.67
CA HIS A 39 16.05 3.36 -19.47
C HIS A 39 15.56 3.14 -18.02
N PRO A 40 14.29 2.74 -17.81
CA PRO A 40 13.97 2.04 -16.59
C PRO A 40 14.77 0.75 -16.63
N ILE A 41 15.93 0.75 -15.97
CA ILE A 41 16.51 -0.48 -15.45
C ILE A 41 15.43 -0.96 -14.50
N THR A 42 14.60 -1.87 -14.99
CA THR A 42 13.78 -2.74 -14.17
C THR A 42 14.77 -3.49 -13.30
N LYS A 43 15.15 -2.88 -12.16
CA LYS A 43 15.71 -3.64 -11.06
C LYS A 43 14.60 -4.63 -10.73
N MET A 44 14.82 -5.88 -11.10
CA MET A 44 14.05 -7.04 -10.67
C MET A 44 14.32 -7.23 -9.16
N GLY A 45 14.02 -6.19 -8.37
CA GLY A 45 13.76 -6.28 -6.95
C GLY A 45 12.28 -6.53 -6.85
N ASN A 46 11.90 -7.61 -6.20
CA ASN A 46 10.52 -7.94 -5.89
C ASN A 46 9.99 -6.91 -4.87
N ASP A 47 9.75 -5.67 -5.31
CA ASP A 47 9.11 -4.61 -4.54
C ASP A 47 7.62 -4.96 -4.45
N THR A 48 7.31 -6.03 -3.69
CA THR A 48 5.95 -6.45 -3.45
C THR A 48 5.32 -5.45 -2.49
N ILE A 49 4.52 -4.54 -3.06
CA ILE A 49 3.64 -3.68 -2.28
C ILE A 49 2.46 -4.53 -1.82
N VAL A 50 2.30 -4.64 -0.51
CA VAL A 50 1.14 -5.31 0.10
C VAL A 50 0.16 -4.24 0.55
N SER A 51 -1.10 -4.37 0.15
CA SER A 51 -2.17 -3.49 0.59
C SER A 51 -3.15 -4.22 1.50
N LYS A 52 -3.58 -3.58 2.59
CA LYS A 52 -4.54 -4.12 3.55
C LYS A 52 -5.50 -3.04 4.05
N LEU A 53 -6.79 -3.29 3.89
CA LEU A 53 -7.84 -2.45 4.50
C LEU A 53 -7.88 -2.68 6.02
N ASN A 54 -8.26 -1.64 6.77
CA ASN A 54 -8.64 -1.78 8.17
C ASN A 54 -10.02 -2.47 8.29
N GLY A 55 -10.45 -2.80 9.52
CA GLY A 55 -11.65 -3.62 9.74
C GLY A 55 -12.94 -3.01 9.22
N ASP A 56 -13.08 -1.68 9.29
CA ASP A 56 -14.24 -0.94 8.77
C ASP A 56 -14.10 -0.47 7.31
N LYS A 57 -12.95 -0.74 6.67
CA LYS A 57 -12.60 -0.36 5.29
C LYS A 57 -12.54 1.15 5.05
N SER A 58 -12.47 1.97 6.10
CA SER A 58 -12.32 3.44 5.99
C SER A 58 -10.89 3.86 5.64
N MET A 59 -9.90 3.00 5.91
CA MET A 59 -8.49 3.25 5.64
C MET A 59 -7.83 2.03 4.99
N GLU A 60 -6.81 2.31 4.21
CA GLU A 60 -6.00 1.29 3.57
C GLU A 60 -4.52 1.55 3.85
N LEU A 61 -3.82 0.49 4.24
CA LEU A 61 -2.40 0.48 4.56
C LEU A 61 -1.66 -0.19 3.41
N GLN A 62 -0.83 0.59 2.72
CA GLN A 62 0.15 0.08 1.77
C GLN A 62 1.51 -0.05 2.45
N ILE A 63 2.14 -1.20 2.28
CA ILE A 63 3.47 -1.51 2.83
C ILE A 63 4.36 -1.98 1.71
N LYS A 64 5.50 -1.33 1.57
CA LYS A 64 6.62 -1.78 0.74
C LYS A 64 7.70 -2.34 1.64
N LYS A 65 7.96 -3.64 1.49
CA LYS A 65 9.05 -4.33 2.20
C LYS A 65 10.36 -4.18 1.44
N ILE A 66 11.41 -3.74 2.13
CA ILE A 66 12.75 -3.49 1.60
C ILE A 66 13.73 -4.38 2.37
N ILE A 67 14.49 -5.18 1.62
CA ILE A 67 15.56 -6.02 2.17
C ILE A 67 16.88 -5.31 1.88
N LYS A 68 17.66 -5.00 2.94
CA LYS A 68 18.98 -4.39 2.81
C LYS A 68 20.06 -5.45 3.05
N PRO A 69 21.00 -5.66 2.11
CA PRO A 69 22.13 -6.56 2.33
C PRO A 69 22.91 -6.17 3.60
N GLY A 70 23.22 -7.14 4.45
CA GLY A 70 23.98 -6.92 5.69
C GLY A 70 23.14 -6.45 6.88
N ASP A 71 21.85 -6.18 6.72
CA ASP A 71 20.93 -5.92 7.83
C ASP A 71 19.99 -7.11 8.02
N PRO A 72 19.99 -7.78 9.18
CA PRO A 72 19.08 -8.89 9.44
C PRO A 72 17.61 -8.46 9.64
N ALA A 73 17.35 -7.17 9.88
CA ALA A 73 16.00 -6.65 10.00
C ALA A 73 15.39 -6.31 8.63
N PHE A 74 14.06 -6.39 8.55
CA PHE A 74 13.35 -5.85 7.40
C PHE A 74 13.13 -4.35 7.56
N HIS A 75 13.11 -3.66 6.42
CA HIS A 75 12.75 -2.25 6.36
C HIS A 75 11.40 -2.13 5.67
N PHE A 76 10.54 -1.26 6.17
CA PHE A 76 9.18 -1.06 5.70
C PHE A 76 8.96 0.42 5.43
N GLU A 77 8.61 0.75 4.20
CA GLU A 77 7.94 2.01 3.88
C GLU A 77 6.44 1.75 3.95
N TYR A 78 5.70 2.57 4.69
CA TYR A 78 4.26 2.42 4.81
C TYR A 78 3.53 3.74 4.60
N ILE A 79 2.35 3.65 4.00
CA ILE A 79 1.43 4.76 3.78
C ILE A 79 0.03 4.28 4.13
N VAL A 80 -0.67 5.07 4.95
CA VAL A 80 -2.09 4.91 5.25
C VAL A 80 -2.84 6.03 4.56
N TYR A 81 -3.87 5.67 3.80
CA TYR A 81 -4.77 6.62 3.19
C TYR A 81 -6.22 6.36 3.58
N ASN A 82 -6.99 7.43 3.62
CA ASN A 82 -8.44 7.35 3.72
C ASN A 82 -9.00 6.82 2.39
N THR A 83 -9.83 5.79 2.44
CA THR A 83 -10.31 5.11 1.21
C THR A 83 -11.28 5.97 0.41
N GLY A 84 -12.06 6.84 1.07
CA GLY A 84 -13.05 7.72 0.46
C GLY A 84 -12.44 8.99 -0.13
N THR A 85 -11.57 9.69 0.62
CA THR A 85 -10.96 10.95 0.15
C THR A 85 -9.66 10.76 -0.61
N LYS A 86 -9.03 9.58 -0.51
CA LYS A 86 -7.68 9.28 -1.02
C LYS A 86 -6.57 10.15 -0.41
N ASN A 87 -6.86 10.87 0.67
CA ASN A 87 -5.86 11.65 1.39
C ASN A 87 -4.95 10.74 2.21
N ILE A 88 -3.66 11.08 2.26
CA ILE A 88 -2.70 10.43 3.14
C ILE A 88 -3.03 10.83 4.59
N VAL A 89 -3.25 9.82 5.42
CA VAL A 89 -3.47 9.96 6.87
C VAL A 89 -2.14 9.90 7.61
N LYS A 90 -1.27 8.96 7.21
CA LYS A 90 0.05 8.77 7.81
C LYS A 90 0.99 8.12 6.81
N GLU A 91 2.25 8.50 6.85
CA GLU A 91 3.32 7.79 6.16
C GLU A 91 4.54 7.66 7.06
N GLY A 92 5.42 6.72 6.77
CA GLY A 92 6.65 6.58 7.50
C GLY A 92 7.55 5.44 7.05
N TYR A 93 8.71 5.38 7.70
CA TYR A 93 9.69 4.33 7.55
C TYR A 93 9.87 3.59 8.87
N PHE A 94 9.96 2.27 8.82
CA PHE A 94 10.15 1.44 9.99
C PHE A 94 11.11 0.28 9.73
N ARG A 95 12.13 0.14 10.58
CA ARG A 95 13.01 -1.03 10.60
C ARG A 95 12.51 -1.99 11.67
N GLY A 96 12.09 -3.19 11.28
CA GLY A 96 11.61 -4.19 12.22
C GLY A 96 11.25 -5.53 11.60
N THR A 97 10.34 -6.23 12.26
CA THR A 97 9.84 -7.54 11.84
C THR A 97 8.57 -7.40 11.00
N ASN A 98 7.65 -6.51 11.39
CA ASN A 98 6.36 -6.37 10.73
C ASN A 98 5.72 -4.98 10.96
N VAL A 99 4.84 -4.61 10.04
CA VAL A 99 3.92 -3.45 10.14
C VAL A 99 2.52 -3.96 9.82
N GLU A 100 1.58 -3.77 10.74
CA GLU A 100 0.20 -4.25 10.55
C GLU A 100 -0.82 -3.36 11.25
N TRP A 101 -2.09 -3.56 10.95
CA TRP A 101 -3.19 -2.96 11.70
C TRP A 101 -3.21 -3.52 13.12
N ASN A 102 -3.30 -2.63 14.12
CA ASN A 102 -3.57 -3.02 15.50
C ASN A 102 -5.08 -3.06 15.78
N ASP A 103 -5.76 -2.01 15.32
CA ASP A 103 -7.22 -1.82 15.37
C ASP A 103 -7.63 -0.95 14.17
N ASN A 104 -8.89 -0.51 14.10
CA ASN A 104 -9.37 0.30 12.98
C ASN A 104 -8.68 1.67 12.84
N THR A 105 -8.01 2.13 13.89
CA THR A 105 -7.50 3.51 14.03
C THR A 105 -6.01 3.55 14.39
N SER A 106 -5.31 2.43 14.33
CA SER A 106 -3.91 2.38 14.72
C SER A 106 -3.12 1.27 14.07
N LEU A 107 -1.82 1.54 13.92
CA LEU A 107 -0.83 0.59 13.43
C LEU A 107 -0.01 0.00 14.57
N LYS A 108 0.34 -1.27 14.41
CA LYS A 108 1.28 -2.00 15.22
C LYS A 108 2.60 -2.13 14.46
N LEU A 109 3.67 -1.59 15.04
CA LEU A 109 5.02 -1.72 14.53
C LEU A 109 5.79 -2.69 15.43
N ILE A 110 6.17 -3.84 14.87
CA ILE A 110 6.86 -4.90 15.62
C ILE A 110 8.36 -4.76 15.37
N PRO A 111 9.17 -4.35 16.37
CA PRO A 111 10.60 -4.19 16.16
C PRO A 111 11.27 -5.53 15.85
N TYR A 112 12.41 -5.47 15.18
CA TYR A 112 13.28 -6.62 15.02
C TYR A 112 14.08 -6.79 16.31
N VAL A 113 14.00 -7.97 16.90
CA VAL A 113 14.83 -8.37 18.02
C VAL A 113 15.89 -9.30 17.46
N GLY A 114 17.15 -8.94 17.67
CA GLY A 114 18.27 -9.80 17.28
C GLY A 114 18.27 -11.11 18.07
N MET A 115 19.23 -11.99 17.77
CA MET A 115 19.44 -13.17 18.60
C MET A 115 19.85 -12.73 20.01
N GLU A 116 19.15 -13.25 21.02
CA GLU A 116 19.60 -13.11 22.41
C GLU A 116 20.99 -13.75 22.54
N GLN A 117 21.93 -13.02 23.15
CA GLN A 117 23.25 -13.56 23.42
C GLN A 117 23.16 -14.68 24.45
N LYS A 118 24.00 -15.72 24.30
CA LYS A 118 24.16 -16.76 25.32
C LYS A 118 24.38 -16.04 26.67
N PRO A 119 23.65 -16.41 27.74
CA PRO A 119 23.91 -15.85 29.05
C PRO A 119 25.41 -16.00 29.37
N ALA A 120 26.02 -14.95 29.92
CA ALA A 120 27.43 -14.94 30.29
C ALA A 120 27.75 -15.98 31.38
N SER A 121 26.71 -16.51 32.03
CA SER A 121 26.76 -17.46 33.12
C SER A 121 26.06 -18.76 32.71
N ASP A 122 26.67 -19.90 33.04
CA ASP A 122 26.03 -21.21 32.92
C ASP A 122 25.02 -21.44 34.07
N ASN A 123 24.87 -20.48 34.99
CA ASN A 123 23.89 -20.52 36.06
C ASN A 123 22.49 -20.17 35.52
N PRO A 124 21.50 -21.08 35.58
CA PRO A 124 20.16 -20.86 35.01
C PRO A 124 19.37 -19.74 35.71
N GLU A 125 19.70 -19.43 36.96
CA GLU A 125 19.07 -18.38 37.77
C GLU A 125 19.32 -16.97 37.20
N ASP A 126 20.50 -16.75 36.59
CA ASP A 126 20.94 -15.44 36.09
C ASP A 126 20.21 -15.06 34.79
N ALA A 127 19.73 -16.06 34.03
CA ALA A 127 18.96 -15.86 32.81
C ALA A 127 17.54 -15.34 33.10
N LEU A 128 16.97 -15.65 34.26
CA LEU A 128 15.61 -15.24 34.64
C LEU A 128 15.50 -13.75 35.01
N LEU A 129 16.63 -13.08 35.26
CA LEU A 129 16.69 -11.63 35.53
C LEU A 129 16.72 -10.78 34.25
N SER A 130 16.95 -11.42 33.09
CA SER A 130 16.95 -10.78 31.78
C SER A 130 15.52 -10.50 31.31
N ASN A 131 14.95 -9.38 31.74
CA ASN A 131 13.64 -8.93 31.26
C ASN A 131 13.76 -8.29 29.86
N THR A 132 13.96 -9.10 28.81
CA THR A 132 13.96 -8.64 27.41
C THR A 132 12.53 -8.49 26.88
N GLN A 133 11.72 -7.64 27.52
CA GLN A 133 10.37 -7.36 27.03
C GLN A 133 10.45 -6.53 25.74
N THR A 134 10.09 -7.16 24.62
CA THR A 134 10.09 -6.52 23.30
C THR A 134 9.02 -5.43 23.26
N LYS A 135 9.44 -4.16 23.25
CA LYS A 135 8.53 -3.02 23.22
C LYS A 135 7.93 -2.82 21.83
N ILE A 136 6.69 -3.27 21.65
CA ILE A 136 5.89 -3.00 20.45
C ILE A 136 5.50 -1.51 20.44
N THR A 137 5.58 -0.88 19.27
CA THR A 137 5.15 0.51 19.09
C THR A 137 3.75 0.55 18.46
N ILE A 138 2.83 1.27 19.09
CA ILE A 138 1.49 1.52 18.55
C ILE A 138 1.42 2.97 18.05
N ILE A 139 1.05 3.16 16.79
CA ILE A 139 0.81 4.48 16.20
C ILE A 139 -0.68 4.70 16.06
N LYS A 140 -1.24 5.67 16.80
CA LYS A 140 -2.61 6.14 16.61
C LYS A 140 -2.69 7.00 15.34
N LEU A 141 -3.76 6.82 14.57
CA LEU A 141 -4.02 7.49 13.29
C LEU A 141 -5.11 8.56 13.41
N ASN A 142 -5.76 8.65 14.58
CA ASN A 142 -6.65 9.74 14.93
C ASN A 142 -5.82 10.90 15.47
N ASN A 143 -6.09 12.12 14.97
CA ASN A 143 -5.76 13.36 15.67
C ASN A 143 -6.76 13.57 16.81
#